data_AF-A0A9P8CXT8-F1
#
_entry.id   AF-A0A9P8CXT8-F1
#
_cell.length_a   1.000
_cell.length_b   1.000
_cell.length_c   1.000
_cell.angle_alpha   90.00
_cell.angle_beta   90.00
_cell.angle_gamma   90.00
#
_symmetry.space_group_name_H-M   'P 1'
#
loop_
_entity.id
_entity.type
_entity.pdbx_description
1 polymer ?
#
loop_
_entity_poly.entity_id
_entity_poly.type
_entity_poly.pdbx_seq_one_letter_code
_entity_poly.pdbx_strand_id
1 'polypeptide(L)'
;MRFLTTLLFTLPLATSAVLAEPMLQNPFSSKLNDDAILIDRHVFKTAKVPFRSHNGTQPFTNWVGLTLDYFYIQPVFDLVKSTESIANGTLRTRGEAHITVITPPEFDKILRPVGVTVQELNDLATMGPKRDRLQRAKFGVECLGRVQVVTQPRNVFQQAIQIILKDYEDLVDYRWDVFTLFMKKGGNPALFDPENFSPHVTLGYRHRDLFEVDGVFKRKNACIRKIVVV
;
A
#
# COMPACT_ATOMS: atom_id res chain seq x y z
N MET A 1 -49.75 -18.81 -67.34
CA MET A 1 -49.79 -18.28 -65.96
C MET A 1 -49.04 -19.26 -65.06
N ARG A 2 -47.82 -18.94 -64.63
CA ARG A 2 -47.03 -19.75 -63.70
C ARG A 2 -46.87 -18.95 -62.41
N PHE A 3 -47.33 -19.51 -61.30
CA PHE A 3 -47.24 -18.92 -59.96
C PHE A 3 -45.80 -19.00 -59.45
N LEU A 4 -45.30 -17.87 -58.96
CA LEU A 4 -44.01 -17.72 -58.29
C LEU A 4 -44.24 -17.99 -56.79
N THR A 5 -43.63 -19.04 -56.24
CA THR A 5 -43.71 -19.38 -54.82
C THR A 5 -42.54 -18.74 -54.08
N THR A 6 -42.82 -17.74 -53.25
CA THR A 6 -41.82 -17.06 -52.42
C THR A 6 -41.63 -17.84 -51.12
N LEU A 7 -40.43 -18.37 -50.90
CA LEU A 7 -40.04 -19.02 -49.64
C LEU A 7 -39.54 -17.95 -48.65
N LEU A 8 -40.28 -17.73 -47.55
CA LEU A 8 -39.80 -16.93 -46.42
C LEU A 8 -38.94 -17.82 -45.51
N PHE A 9 -37.66 -17.50 -45.41
CA PHE A 9 -36.77 -18.02 -44.37
C PHE A 9 -36.91 -17.16 -43.11
N THR A 10 -37.41 -17.74 -42.02
CA THR A 10 -37.36 -17.16 -40.69
C THR A 10 -36.02 -17.49 -40.03
N LEU A 11 -35.23 -16.45 -39.74
CA LEU A 11 -34.03 -16.57 -38.91
C LEU A 11 -34.42 -16.62 -37.42
N PRO A 12 -33.94 -17.58 -36.62
CA PRO A 12 -34.13 -17.55 -35.18
C PRO A 12 -33.21 -16.50 -34.55
N LEU A 13 -33.77 -15.65 -33.68
CA LEU A 13 -33.00 -14.80 -32.78
C LEU A 13 -32.21 -15.68 -31.81
N ALA A 14 -30.89 -15.65 -31.91
CA ALA A 14 -30.01 -16.19 -30.89
C ALA A 14 -29.98 -15.23 -29.69
N THR A 15 -30.65 -15.62 -28.61
CA THR A 15 -30.48 -14.98 -27.29
C THR A 15 -29.08 -15.27 -26.77
N SER A 16 -28.23 -14.25 -26.76
CA SER A 16 -26.93 -14.32 -26.09
C SER A 16 -27.17 -14.40 -24.58
N ALA A 17 -27.11 -15.60 -24.03
CA ALA A 17 -26.98 -15.80 -22.60
C ALA A 17 -25.60 -15.26 -22.20
N VAL A 18 -25.57 -14.08 -21.57
CA VAL A 18 -24.39 -13.63 -20.82
C VAL A 18 -24.25 -14.58 -19.64
N LEU A 19 -23.40 -15.60 -19.81
CA LEU A 19 -22.93 -16.40 -18.71
C LEU A 19 -22.16 -15.47 -17.77
N ALA A 20 -22.76 -15.15 -16.63
CA ALA A 20 -22.04 -14.53 -15.54
C ALA A 20 -20.82 -15.42 -15.23
N GLU A 21 -19.62 -14.85 -15.37
CA GLU A 21 -18.42 -15.54 -14.93
C GLU A 21 -18.60 -15.96 -13.47
N PRO A 22 -18.23 -17.19 -13.11
CA PRO A 22 -18.26 -17.61 -11.72
C PRO A 22 -17.35 -16.64 -10.96
N MET A 23 -17.92 -15.89 -10.01
CA MET A 23 -17.13 -15.11 -9.07
C MET A 23 -16.10 -16.06 -8.48
N LEU A 24 -14.82 -15.83 -8.80
CA LEU A 24 -13.69 -16.51 -8.19
C LEU A 24 -13.87 -16.40 -6.68
N GLN A 25 -14.34 -17.48 -6.06
CA GLN A 25 -14.41 -17.59 -4.61
C GLN A 25 -12.99 -17.35 -4.12
N ASN A 26 -12.83 -16.29 -3.33
CA ASN A 26 -11.55 -15.88 -2.76
C ASN A 26 -10.95 -17.10 -2.03
N PRO A 27 -9.89 -17.74 -2.56
CA PRO A 27 -9.44 -19.03 -2.06
C PRO A 27 -8.77 -18.93 -0.68
N PHE A 28 -8.61 -17.72 -0.15
CA PHE A 28 -7.96 -17.43 1.11
C PHE A 28 -8.87 -16.60 2.02
N SER A 29 -9.93 -17.23 2.52
CA SER A 29 -10.45 -16.85 3.84
C SER A 29 -9.30 -17.03 4.82
N SER A 30 -8.64 -15.95 5.21
CA SER A 30 -7.59 -15.98 6.23
C SER A 30 -8.22 -16.51 7.51
N LYS A 31 -7.96 -17.78 7.82
CA LYS A 31 -8.35 -18.38 9.10
C LYS A 31 -7.38 -17.86 10.14
N LEU A 32 -7.91 -17.37 11.27
CA LEU A 32 -7.14 -17.28 12.50
C LEU A 32 -6.77 -18.71 12.90
N ASN A 33 -5.49 -19.06 12.77
CA ASN A 33 -4.97 -20.31 13.28
C ASN A 33 -4.14 -19.92 14.51
N ASP A 34 -4.59 -20.28 15.71
CA ASP A 34 -3.90 -20.07 16.98
C ASP A 34 -3.27 -18.66 17.11
N ASP A 35 -4.12 -17.63 17.12
CA ASP A 35 -3.77 -16.20 17.23
C ASP A 35 -2.96 -15.55 16.10
N ALA A 36 -2.48 -16.32 15.11
CA ALA A 36 -1.74 -15.79 13.97
C ALA A 36 -2.66 -15.38 12.80
N ILE A 37 -2.22 -14.33 12.09
CA ILE A 37 -2.84 -13.87 10.84
C ILE A 37 -2.07 -14.48 9.67
N LEU A 38 -2.76 -15.14 8.75
CA LEU A 38 -2.15 -15.69 7.55
C LEU A 38 -2.13 -14.63 6.43
N ILE A 39 -1.02 -14.53 5.71
CA ILE A 39 -0.87 -13.66 4.54
C ILE A 39 -0.27 -14.44 3.37
N ASP A 40 -0.82 -14.22 2.17
CA ASP A 40 -0.35 -14.88 0.97
C ASP A 40 1.05 -14.39 0.56
N ARG A 41 1.99 -15.30 0.29
CA ARG A 41 3.35 -14.95 -0.16
C ARG A 41 3.44 -14.14 -1.46
N HIS A 42 2.36 -14.04 -2.24
CA HIS A 42 2.29 -13.20 -3.42
C HIS A 42 2.34 -11.70 -3.10
N VAL A 43 2.13 -11.30 -1.83
CA VAL A 43 2.38 -9.92 -1.37
C VAL A 43 3.81 -9.44 -1.65
N PHE A 44 4.78 -10.36 -1.78
CA PHE A 44 6.17 -10.04 -2.13
C PHE A 44 6.42 -9.96 -3.65
N LYS A 45 5.41 -10.16 -4.51
CA LYS A 45 5.55 -10.13 -5.97
C LYS A 45 5.34 -8.72 -6.55
N THR A 46 5.91 -7.73 -5.90
CA THR A 46 5.76 -6.30 -6.22
C THR A 46 6.38 -5.92 -7.55
N ALA A 47 7.38 -6.67 -8.04
CA ALA A 47 7.98 -6.46 -9.36
C ALA A 47 6.99 -6.66 -10.53
N LYS A 48 5.82 -7.26 -10.29
CA LYS A 48 4.73 -7.39 -11.28
C LYS A 48 3.69 -6.28 -11.17
N VAL A 49 3.76 -5.48 -10.11
CA VAL A 49 2.84 -4.36 -9.87
C VAL A 49 3.47 -3.10 -10.45
N PRO A 50 2.78 -2.34 -11.31
CA PRO A 50 3.32 -1.10 -11.84
C PRO A 50 3.68 -0.11 -10.74
N PHE A 51 4.82 0.55 -10.89
CA PHE A 51 5.14 1.71 -10.08
C PHE A 51 4.07 2.80 -10.29
N ARG A 52 3.62 3.43 -9.20
CA ARG A 52 2.63 4.51 -9.25
C ARG A 52 3.30 5.79 -8.78
N SER A 53 3.31 6.79 -9.66
CA SER A 53 3.75 8.13 -9.30
C SER A 53 2.66 8.83 -8.49
N HIS A 54 3.05 9.42 -7.38
CA HIS A 54 2.19 10.28 -6.57
C HIS A 54 2.69 11.71 -6.69
N ASN A 55 2.28 12.37 -7.78
CA ASN A 55 2.61 13.74 -8.09
C ASN A 55 1.35 14.60 -8.02
N GLY A 56 1.34 15.61 -7.17
CA GLY A 56 0.22 16.53 -7.03
C GLY A 56 0.66 17.97 -6.77
N THR A 57 -0.24 18.90 -7.02
CA THR A 57 0.04 20.35 -6.89
C THR A 57 -0.22 20.89 -5.49
N GLN A 58 -0.91 20.12 -4.64
CA GLN A 58 -1.29 20.53 -3.29
C GLN A 58 -0.28 20.05 -2.24
N PRO A 59 -0.18 20.73 -1.09
CA PRO A 59 0.61 20.24 0.03
C PRO A 59 0.22 18.81 0.40
N PHE A 60 1.23 18.01 0.78
CA PHE A 60 1.15 16.64 1.24
C PHE A 60 0.59 15.64 0.21
N THR A 61 0.58 15.99 -1.08
CA THR A 61 0.16 15.09 -2.16
C THR A 61 1.31 14.36 -2.84
N ASN A 62 2.54 14.83 -2.66
CA ASN A 62 3.73 14.26 -3.26
C ASN A 62 4.43 13.31 -2.28
N TRP A 63 4.68 12.09 -2.71
CA TRP A 63 5.38 11.07 -1.94
C TRP A 63 5.87 9.95 -2.87
N VAL A 64 6.73 9.07 -2.35
CA VAL A 64 7.19 7.89 -3.10
C VAL A 64 6.95 6.65 -2.26
N GLY A 65 6.45 5.59 -2.89
CA GLY A 65 6.28 4.31 -2.23
C GLY A 65 6.39 3.12 -3.16
N LEU A 66 6.58 1.96 -2.54
CA LEU A 66 6.51 0.66 -3.18
C LEU A 66 5.05 0.20 -3.18
N THR A 67 4.47 -0.04 -4.35
CA THR A 67 3.08 -0.45 -4.52
C THR A 67 2.95 -1.96 -4.35
N LEU A 68 2.01 -2.40 -3.53
CA LEU A 68 1.63 -3.80 -3.39
C LEU A 68 0.33 -4.06 -4.14
N ASP A 69 0.15 -5.30 -4.57
CA ASP A 69 -1.13 -5.73 -5.13
C ASP A 69 -2.15 -5.89 -3.99
N TYR A 70 -3.12 -4.97 -3.96
CA TYR A 70 -4.15 -4.93 -2.92
C TYR A 70 -4.98 -6.21 -2.87
N PHE A 71 -5.06 -6.98 -3.97
CA PHE A 71 -5.76 -8.26 -4.00
C PHE A 71 -5.27 -9.22 -2.89
N TYR A 72 -3.97 -9.27 -2.62
CA TYR A 72 -3.40 -10.13 -1.58
C TYR A 72 -3.41 -9.50 -0.17
N ILE A 73 -3.70 -8.20 -0.08
CA ILE A 73 -3.79 -7.47 1.19
C ILE A 73 -5.23 -7.39 1.71
N GLN A 74 -6.21 -7.34 0.80
CA GLN A 74 -7.63 -7.23 1.12
C GLN A 74 -8.14 -8.30 2.09
N PRO A 75 -7.82 -9.61 1.93
CA PRO A 75 -8.29 -10.64 2.86
C PRO A 75 -7.81 -10.40 4.30
N VAL A 76 -6.57 -9.93 4.45
CA VAL A 76 -6.00 -9.57 5.75
C VAL A 76 -6.74 -8.39 6.36
N PHE A 77 -7.04 -7.36 5.56
CA PHE A 77 -7.86 -6.24 6.01
C PHE A 77 -9.26 -6.68 6.45
N ASP A 78 -9.95 -7.51 5.66
CA ASP A 78 -11.31 -7.96 5.95
C ASP A 78 -11.36 -8.79 7.26
N LEU A 79 -10.38 -9.67 7.48
CA LEU A 79 -10.22 -10.40 8.74
C LEU A 79 -9.95 -9.46 9.91
N VAL A 80 -8.98 -8.56 9.78
CA VAL A 80 -8.61 -7.60 10.83
C VAL A 80 -9.80 -6.73 11.20
N LYS A 81 -10.53 -6.22 10.21
CA LYS A 81 -11.71 -5.39 10.39
C LYS A 81 -12.82 -6.13 11.12
N SER A 82 -13.09 -7.38 10.75
CA SER A 82 -14.17 -8.19 11.36
C SER A 82 -13.83 -8.75 12.73
N THR A 83 -12.54 -8.87 13.07
CA THR A 83 -12.11 -9.40 14.38
C THR A 83 -12.41 -8.40 15.50
N GLU A 84 -13.31 -8.79 16.42
CA GLU A 84 -13.77 -7.96 17.53
C GLU A 84 -12.62 -7.45 18.41
N SER A 85 -11.69 -8.34 18.79
CA SER A 85 -10.53 -8.00 19.63
C SER A 85 -9.51 -7.03 18.98
N ILE A 86 -9.61 -6.80 17.67
CA ILE A 86 -8.70 -5.94 16.91
C ILE A 86 -9.37 -4.62 16.54
N ALA A 87 -10.50 -4.67 15.84
CA ALA A 87 -11.09 -3.51 15.17
C ALA A 87 -12.61 -3.38 15.31
N ASN A 88 -13.31 -4.49 15.58
CA ASN A 88 -14.76 -4.53 15.76
C ASN A 88 -15.55 -3.77 14.68
N GLY A 89 -15.21 -3.99 13.41
CA GLY A 89 -15.90 -3.42 12.25
C GLY A 89 -15.62 -1.95 11.95
N THR A 90 -14.84 -1.24 12.77
CA THR A 90 -14.73 0.23 12.71
C THR A 90 -13.73 0.78 11.69
N LEU A 91 -12.89 -0.07 11.09
CA LEU A 91 -11.83 0.38 10.18
C LEU A 91 -12.33 0.68 8.78
N ARG A 92 -11.72 1.70 8.19
CA ARG A 92 -11.81 2.12 6.79
C ARG A 92 -10.49 1.82 6.10
N THR A 93 -10.57 1.57 4.80
CA THR A 93 -9.42 1.34 3.91
C THR A 93 -9.51 2.29 2.72
N ARG A 94 -8.38 2.51 2.04
CA ARG A 94 -8.31 3.25 0.77
C ARG A 94 -8.50 2.36 -0.46
N GLY A 95 -8.56 1.04 -0.28
CA GLY A 95 -8.61 0.10 -1.41
C GLY A 95 -7.29 0.00 -2.18
N GLU A 96 -6.18 0.36 -1.54
CA GLU A 96 -4.82 0.25 -2.05
C GLU A 96 -3.87 -0.22 -0.94
N ALA A 97 -2.70 -0.71 -1.33
CA ALA A 97 -1.63 -1.05 -0.40
C ALA A 97 -0.29 -0.58 -0.96
N HIS A 98 0.51 0.03 -0.09
CA HIS A 98 1.85 0.49 -0.42
C HIS A 98 2.71 0.59 0.84
N ILE A 99 4.02 0.65 0.64
CA ILE A 99 5.00 1.03 1.65
C ILE A 99 5.45 2.44 1.29
N THR A 100 5.12 3.43 2.11
CA THR A 100 5.62 4.80 1.90
C THR A 100 7.10 4.84 2.24
N VAL A 101 7.93 5.22 1.27
CA VAL A 101 9.40 5.25 1.39
C VAL A 101 9.91 6.68 1.56
N ILE A 102 9.29 7.65 0.88
CA ILE A 102 9.44 9.08 1.15
C ILE A 102 8.05 9.61 1.49
N THR A 103 7.89 10.11 2.70
CA THR A 103 6.61 10.61 3.20
C THR A 103 6.29 12.01 2.66
N PRO A 104 5.01 12.40 2.62
CA PRO A 104 4.66 13.75 2.21
C PRO A 104 5.33 14.87 3.04
N PRO A 105 5.44 14.78 4.39
CA PRO A 105 6.19 15.76 5.16
C PRO A 105 7.68 15.82 4.82
N GLU A 106 8.35 14.68 4.59
CA GLU A 106 9.75 14.66 4.15
C GLU A 106 9.92 15.38 2.81
N PHE A 107 9.05 15.09 1.84
CA PHE A 107 9.12 15.77 0.55
C PHE A 107 8.87 17.28 0.69
N ASP A 108 7.75 17.67 1.29
CA ASP A 108 7.30 19.06 1.28
C ASP A 108 8.15 20.00 2.13
N LYS A 109 8.69 19.51 3.25
CA LYS A 109 9.38 20.33 4.25
C LYS A 109 10.90 20.18 4.22
N ILE A 110 11.43 19.11 3.64
CA ILE A 110 12.88 18.82 3.65
C ILE A 110 13.45 18.81 2.24
N LEU A 111 12.91 17.98 1.35
CA LEU A 111 13.49 17.77 0.01
C LEU A 111 13.16 18.91 -0.97
N ARG A 112 11.88 19.29 -1.07
CA ARG A 112 11.41 20.32 -2.00
C ARG A 112 12.05 21.70 -1.77
N PRO A 113 12.24 22.19 -0.51
CA PRO A 113 12.85 23.50 -0.28
C PRO A 113 14.26 23.68 -0.85
N VAL A 114 15.01 22.59 -1.05
CA VAL A 114 16.35 22.62 -1.66
C VAL A 114 16.32 22.31 -3.16
N GLY A 115 15.14 22.21 -3.76
CA GLY A 115 14.98 21.99 -5.21
C GLY A 115 15.08 20.53 -5.66
N VAL A 116 14.87 19.56 -4.75
CA VAL A 116 14.58 18.18 -5.15
C VAL A 116 13.13 18.11 -5.63
N THR A 117 12.92 17.56 -6.81
CA THR A 117 11.60 17.42 -7.43
C THR A 117 11.06 16.00 -7.25
N VAL A 118 9.73 15.84 -7.23
CA VAL A 118 9.12 14.51 -7.18
C VAL A 118 9.47 13.67 -8.42
N GLN A 119 9.71 14.33 -9.56
CA GLN A 119 10.16 13.65 -10.77
C GLN A 119 11.53 13.01 -10.57
N GLU A 120 12.51 13.73 -10.00
CA GLU A 120 13.83 13.14 -9.69
C GLU A 120 13.72 11.96 -8.72
N LEU A 121 12.79 12.00 -7.76
CA LEU A 121 12.55 10.86 -6.86
C LEU A 121 11.93 9.66 -7.58
N ASN A 122 10.96 9.90 -8.47
CA ASN A 122 10.36 8.86 -9.31
C ASN A 122 11.38 8.27 -10.30
N ASP A 123 12.26 9.12 -10.84
CA ASP A 123 13.37 8.70 -11.70
C ASP A 123 14.31 7.80 -10.92
N LEU A 124 14.72 8.16 -9.69
CA LEU A 124 15.50 7.25 -8.83
C LEU A 124 14.77 5.92 -8.53
N ALA A 125 13.43 5.94 -8.44
CA ALA A 125 12.64 4.76 -8.12
C ALA A 125 12.52 3.80 -9.32
N THR A 126 12.62 4.32 -10.54
CA THR A 126 12.37 3.59 -11.79
C THR A 126 13.65 3.37 -12.62
N MET A 127 14.64 4.25 -12.48
CA MET A 127 15.90 4.26 -13.21
C MET A 127 17.01 3.60 -12.37
N GLY A 128 17.62 2.57 -12.95
CA GLY A 128 18.77 1.87 -12.39
C GLY A 128 19.16 0.71 -13.31
N PRO A 129 20.27 0.01 -13.03
CA PRO A 129 20.66 -1.19 -13.79
C PRO A 129 19.56 -2.27 -13.76
N LYS A 130 18.65 -2.19 -12.78
CA LYS A 130 17.44 -3.00 -12.63
C LYS A 130 16.21 -2.09 -12.72
N ARG A 131 15.80 -1.66 -13.93
CA ARG A 131 14.55 -0.91 -14.17
C ARG A 131 13.44 -1.35 -13.21
N ASP A 132 12.67 -0.39 -12.70
CA ASP A 132 11.69 -0.59 -11.61
C ASP A 132 12.36 -0.97 -10.28
N ARG A 133 13.45 -0.29 -9.93
CA ARG A 133 14.26 -0.59 -8.74
C ARG A 133 13.40 -0.70 -7.49
N LEU A 134 12.53 0.29 -7.25
CA LEU A 134 11.73 0.31 -6.03
C LEU A 134 10.70 -0.83 -6.00
N GLN A 135 10.03 -1.13 -7.12
CA GLN A 135 9.09 -2.26 -7.17
C GLN A 135 9.77 -3.63 -7.04
N ARG A 136 11.10 -3.70 -7.20
CA ARG A 136 11.90 -4.91 -6.99
C ARG A 136 12.52 -4.98 -5.60
N ALA A 137 12.37 -3.97 -4.76
CA ALA A 137 12.93 -3.96 -3.43
C ALA A 137 12.34 -5.08 -2.57
N LYS A 138 13.21 -5.75 -1.82
CA LYS A 138 12.85 -6.82 -0.91
C LYS A 138 12.40 -6.25 0.44
N PHE A 139 11.49 -6.99 1.06
CA PHE A 139 11.05 -6.78 2.43
C PHE A 139 10.49 -8.09 2.99
N GLY A 140 10.54 -8.23 4.30
CA GLY A 140 9.85 -9.25 5.08
C GLY A 140 8.69 -8.68 5.88
N VAL A 141 7.84 -9.56 6.39
CA VAL A 141 6.77 -9.21 7.33
C VAL A 141 7.20 -9.55 8.75
N GLU A 142 7.11 -8.58 9.66
CA GLU A 142 7.42 -8.76 11.08
C GLU A 142 6.16 -9.17 11.86
N CYS A 143 5.11 -8.34 11.85
CA CYS A 143 3.93 -8.54 12.69
C CYS A 143 2.72 -7.70 12.22
N LEU A 144 1.55 -7.97 12.80
CA LEU A 144 0.41 -7.06 12.76
C LEU A 144 0.59 -6.01 13.85
N GLY A 145 0.69 -4.74 13.46
CA GLY A 145 0.83 -3.60 14.34
C GLY A 145 -0.50 -2.88 14.60
N ARG A 146 -0.67 -2.34 15.81
CA ARG A 146 -1.79 -1.46 16.19
C ARG A 146 -1.26 -0.22 16.87
N VAL A 147 -1.73 0.93 16.41
CA VAL A 147 -1.55 2.22 17.08
C VAL A 147 -2.91 2.83 17.40
N GLN A 148 -3.01 3.45 18.57
CA GLN A 148 -4.22 4.08 19.09
C GLN A 148 -3.84 5.37 19.80
N VAL A 149 -4.62 6.42 19.59
CA VAL A 149 -4.41 7.71 20.25
C VAL A 149 -5.72 8.47 20.33
N VAL A 150 -5.88 9.29 21.36
CA VAL A 150 -6.98 10.25 21.46
C VAL A 150 -6.47 11.59 20.95
N THR A 151 -6.91 12.02 19.78
CA THR A 151 -6.41 13.24 19.14
C THR A 151 -7.12 14.49 19.66
N GLN A 152 -6.35 15.58 19.79
CA GLN A 152 -6.86 16.93 20.01
C GLN A 152 -6.96 17.74 18.70
N PRO A 153 -7.84 18.75 18.63
CA PRO A 153 -8.93 19.03 19.58
C PRO A 153 -10.07 18.01 19.41
N ARG A 154 -10.95 17.87 20.41
CA ARG A 154 -12.21 17.06 20.42
C ARG A 154 -12.11 15.62 20.95
N ASN A 155 -11.00 15.21 21.56
CA ASN A 155 -10.88 13.90 22.20
C ASN A 155 -11.34 12.71 21.32
N VAL A 156 -10.99 12.74 20.02
CA VAL A 156 -11.44 11.70 19.09
C VAL A 156 -10.51 10.50 19.19
N PHE A 157 -11.05 9.35 19.57
CA PHE A 157 -10.30 8.09 19.53
C PHE A 157 -10.00 7.70 18.08
N GLN A 158 -8.71 7.62 17.78
CA GLN A 158 -8.16 7.15 16.51
C GLN A 158 -7.50 5.79 16.69
N GLN A 159 -7.50 5.02 15.61
CA GLN A 159 -6.84 3.74 15.52
C GLN A 159 -6.35 3.55 14.09
N ALA A 160 -5.16 2.98 13.94
CA ALA A 160 -4.67 2.43 12.68
C ALA A 160 -4.08 1.02 12.91
N ILE A 161 -4.34 0.13 11.97
CA ILE A 161 -3.78 -1.23 11.91
C ILE A 161 -2.88 -1.35 10.69
N GLN A 162 -1.73 -1.98 10.86
CA GLN A 162 -0.66 -2.02 9.86
C GLN A 162 0.02 -3.37 9.85
N ILE A 163 0.65 -3.70 8.73
CA ILE A 163 1.68 -4.74 8.66
C ILE A 163 3.03 -4.05 8.89
N ILE A 164 3.71 -4.40 9.98
CA ILE A 164 5.08 -3.92 10.25
C ILE A 164 6.06 -4.80 9.49
N LEU A 165 7.07 -4.18 8.88
CA LEU A 165 8.02 -4.87 8.02
C LEU A 165 9.38 -5.08 8.69
N LYS A 166 10.18 -5.96 8.10
CA LYS A 166 11.58 -6.26 8.41
C LYS A 166 12.36 -6.52 7.12
N ASP A 167 13.67 -6.77 7.20
CA ASP A 167 14.51 -7.21 6.06
C ASP A 167 14.34 -6.32 4.81
N TYR A 168 14.37 -5.00 5.00
CA TYR A 168 13.99 -3.98 4.01
C TYR A 168 15.17 -3.09 3.55
N GLU A 169 16.37 -3.65 3.51
CA GLU A 169 17.62 -2.93 3.18
C GLU A 169 17.52 -2.23 1.82
N ASP A 170 16.91 -2.87 0.82
CA ASP A 170 16.72 -2.29 -0.52
C ASP A 170 15.91 -0.96 -0.48
N LEU A 171 15.00 -0.80 0.48
CA LEU A 171 14.24 0.44 0.67
C LEU A 171 15.07 1.53 1.33
N VAL A 172 15.96 1.15 2.26
CA VAL A 172 16.92 2.07 2.89
C VAL A 172 17.96 2.53 1.86
N ASP A 173 18.43 1.65 0.99
CA ASP A 173 19.33 2.00 -0.11
C ASP A 173 18.72 3.06 -1.03
N TYR A 174 17.43 2.94 -1.37
CA TYR A 174 16.74 4.00 -2.11
C TYR A 174 16.73 5.33 -1.35
N ARG A 175 16.50 5.31 -0.03
CA ARG A 175 16.55 6.53 0.80
C ARG A 175 17.96 7.14 0.84
N TRP A 176 19.02 6.33 0.79
CA TRP A 176 20.40 6.81 0.66
C TRP A 176 20.69 7.51 -0.67
N ASP A 177 20.11 7.03 -1.78
CA ASP A 177 20.21 7.73 -3.06
C ASP A 177 19.48 9.08 -3.03
N VAL A 178 18.32 9.12 -2.39
CA VAL A 178 17.59 10.37 -2.14
C VAL A 178 18.41 11.33 -1.29
N PHE A 179 19.08 10.84 -0.24
CA PHE A 179 19.99 11.64 0.58
C PHE A 179 21.17 12.17 -0.23
N THR A 180 21.75 11.35 -1.10
CA THR A 180 22.83 11.78 -2.01
C THR A 180 22.36 12.89 -2.93
N LEU A 181 21.17 12.77 -3.52
CA LEU A 181 20.55 13.82 -4.33
C LEU A 181 20.29 15.09 -3.50
N PHE A 182 19.73 14.94 -2.30
CA PHE A 182 19.46 16.05 -1.38
C PHE A 182 20.74 16.82 -1.01
N MET A 183 21.82 16.12 -0.67
CA MET A 183 23.12 16.72 -0.39
C MET A 183 23.71 17.43 -1.61
N LYS A 184 23.62 16.82 -2.79
CA LYS A 184 24.05 17.44 -4.05
C LYS A 184 23.32 18.75 -4.36
N LYS A 185 22.08 18.90 -3.86
CA LYS A 185 21.26 20.10 -4.00
C LYS A 185 21.49 21.13 -2.88
N GLY A 186 22.47 20.92 -2.01
CA GLY A 186 22.80 21.82 -0.90
C GLY A 186 21.93 21.60 0.34
N GLY A 187 21.33 20.42 0.48
CA GLY A 187 20.56 20.03 1.66
C GLY A 187 21.40 19.99 2.93
N ASN A 188 20.76 20.33 4.06
CA ASN A 188 21.37 20.16 5.38
C ASN A 188 21.22 18.69 5.83
N PRO A 189 22.32 17.92 5.98
CA PRO A 189 22.25 16.49 6.31
C PRO A 189 21.52 16.20 7.63
N ALA A 190 21.48 17.16 8.56
CA ALA A 190 20.75 17.00 9.82
C ALA A 190 19.22 16.98 9.67
N LEU A 191 18.68 17.32 8.49
CA LEU A 191 17.24 17.39 8.24
C LEU A 191 16.66 16.15 7.56
N PHE A 192 17.50 15.27 7.00
CA PHE A 192 17.04 14.04 6.35
C PHE A 192 17.92 12.87 6.79
N ASP A 193 17.33 11.93 7.53
CA ASP A 193 17.99 10.70 7.94
C ASP A 193 17.42 9.51 7.16
N PRO A 194 18.20 8.88 6.25
CA PRO A 194 17.78 7.69 5.53
C PRO A 194 17.39 6.51 6.43
N GLU A 195 17.98 6.42 7.62
CA GLU A 195 17.80 5.30 8.55
C GLU A 195 16.67 5.53 9.56
N ASN A 196 16.21 6.78 9.74
CA ASN A 196 14.99 7.06 10.50
C ASN A 196 13.75 6.65 9.70
N PHE A 197 13.57 5.34 9.53
CA PHE A 197 12.62 4.72 8.64
C PHE A 197 11.90 3.57 9.36
N SER A 198 10.57 3.61 9.33
CA SER A 198 9.70 2.60 9.96
C SER A 198 8.70 2.08 8.93
N PRO A 199 9.14 1.24 7.98
CA PRO A 199 8.31 0.80 6.87
C PRO A 199 7.16 -0.06 7.36
N HIS A 200 5.98 0.25 6.86
CA HIS A 200 4.75 -0.45 7.16
C HIS A 200 3.79 -0.37 5.97
N VAL A 201 2.82 -1.30 5.94
CA VAL A 201 1.66 -1.22 5.06
C VAL A 201 0.44 -0.93 5.92
N THR A 202 -0.19 0.24 5.74
CA THR A 202 -1.44 0.56 6.43
C THR A 202 -2.57 -0.31 5.87
N LEU A 203 -3.17 -1.15 6.72
CA LEU A 203 -4.34 -1.96 6.35
C LEU A 203 -5.62 -1.15 6.45
N GLY A 204 -5.74 -0.37 7.52
CA GLY A 204 -6.91 0.46 7.73
C GLY A 204 -6.80 1.36 8.95
N TYR A 205 -7.72 2.32 9.02
CA TYR A 205 -7.78 3.34 10.06
C TYR A 205 -9.23 3.69 10.38
N ARG A 206 -9.48 4.26 11.57
CA ARG A 206 -10.83 4.65 11.98
C ARG A 206 -11.32 5.89 11.24
N HIS A 207 -10.67 7.04 11.43
CA HIS A 207 -11.04 8.30 10.77
C HIS A 207 -9.96 8.79 9.81
N ARG A 208 -8.68 8.72 10.22
CA ARG A 208 -7.52 9.05 9.38
C ARG A 208 -6.33 8.18 9.76
N ASP A 209 -5.33 8.14 8.87
CA ASP A 209 -4.03 7.57 9.23
C ASP A 209 -3.36 8.40 10.33
N LEU A 210 -2.51 7.73 11.11
CA LEU A 210 -1.78 8.31 12.23
C LEU A 210 -0.30 8.41 11.87
N PHE A 211 0.39 9.42 12.38
CA PHE A 211 1.81 9.68 12.09
C PHE A 211 2.58 9.96 13.39
N GLU A 212 3.91 10.04 13.33
CA GLU A 212 4.75 10.32 14.51
C GLU A 212 4.40 11.65 15.19
N VAL A 213 3.94 12.64 14.43
CA VAL A 213 3.43 13.92 14.96
C VAL A 213 2.19 13.78 15.84
N ASP A 214 1.48 12.64 15.75
CA ASP A 214 0.38 12.27 16.64
C ASP A 214 0.86 11.57 17.92
N GLY A 215 2.18 11.41 18.11
CA GLY A 215 2.76 10.73 19.26
C GLY A 215 2.72 9.21 19.19
N VAL A 216 2.51 8.63 18.00
CA VAL A 216 2.49 7.18 17.80
C VAL A 216 3.69 6.69 17.00
N PHE A 217 4.25 5.55 17.40
CA PHE A 217 5.39 4.93 16.73
C PHE A 217 4.99 3.59 16.13
N LYS A 218 5.26 3.41 14.84
CA LYS A 218 4.84 2.26 14.02
C LYS A 218 5.98 1.25 13.84
N ARG A 219 6.55 0.77 14.94
CA ARG A 219 7.66 -0.20 14.95
C ARG A 219 7.26 -1.47 15.69
N LYS A 220 8.24 -2.31 16.07
CA LYS A 220 7.99 -3.55 16.82
C LYS A 220 7.22 -3.36 18.13
N ASN A 221 7.31 -2.19 18.75
CA ASN A 221 6.54 -1.82 19.94
C ASN A 221 5.02 -1.74 19.69
N ALA A 222 4.59 -1.64 18.43
CA ALA A 222 3.18 -1.65 18.04
C ALA A 222 2.64 -3.05 17.74
N CYS A 223 3.49 -4.09 17.73
CA CYS A 223 3.07 -5.46 17.40
C CYS A 223 2.01 -5.99 18.38
N ILE A 224 0.91 -6.51 17.84
CA ILE A 224 -0.17 -7.13 18.62
C ILE A 224 -0.43 -8.59 18.25
N ARG A 225 -0.06 -9.03 17.04
CA ARG A 225 -0.23 -10.42 16.59
C ARG A 225 0.88 -10.80 15.62
N LYS A 226 1.19 -12.10 15.57
CA LYS A 226 2.08 -12.68 14.57
C LYS A 226 1.40 -12.71 13.21
N ILE A 227 2.16 -12.43 12.16
CA ILE A 227 1.75 -12.74 10.78
C ILE A 227 2.59 -13.91 10.29
N VAL A 228 1.94 -14.89 9.67
CA VAL A 228 2.58 -16.03 9.03
C VAL A 228 2.35 -15.94 7.53
N VAL A 229 3.44 -15.94 6.78
CA VAL A 229 3.39 -16.01 5.31
C VAL A 229 3.12 -17.45 4.91
N VAL A 230 2.12 -17.66 4.05
CA VAL A 230 1.74 -18.96 3.48
C VAL A 230 1.87 -19.00 1.97
#